data_AF-A0A8I1SPW9-F1
#
_entry.id   AF-A0A8I1SPW9-F1
#
_cell.length_a   1.000
_cell.length_b   1.000
_cell.length_c   1.000
_cell.angle_alpha   90.00
_cell.angle_beta   90.00
_cell.angle_gamma   90.00
#
_symmetry.space_group_name_H-M   'P 1'
#
loop_
_entity.id
_entity.type
_entity.pdbx_description
1 polymer ?
#
loop_
_entity_poly.entity_id
_entity_poly.type
_entity_poly.pdbx_seq_one_letter_code
_entity_poly.pdbx_strand_id
1 'polypeptide(L)'
;MKAATIDEYIENAASGIVPGELGRLADLSERLWDKVVAADPVRHPRLQAQARILEILLVEYHSSYGALSADKQRALVELGAAAAYLLKGYDVIPDEVEEIGFDDDAFLIDAVFSRNRPVIEEWISSRLESSIATSLFAQS
;
A
#
# COMPACT_ATOMS: atom_id res chain seq x y z
N MET A 1 -29.38 -1.21 9.43
CA MET A 1 -28.21 -1.16 8.51
C MET A 1 -27.27 -2.28 8.91
N LYS A 2 -26.83 -3.11 7.95
CA LYS A 2 -25.76 -4.09 8.18
C LYS A 2 -24.43 -3.33 8.11
N ALA A 3 -23.52 -3.55 9.05
CA ALA A 3 -22.17 -2.99 8.94
C ALA A 3 -21.49 -3.60 7.70
N ALA A 4 -20.90 -2.77 6.85
CA ALA A 4 -20.12 -3.25 5.71
C ALA A 4 -18.90 -4.03 6.22
N THR A 5 -18.55 -5.12 5.54
CA THR A 5 -17.33 -5.88 5.89
C THR A 5 -16.09 -5.13 5.42
N ILE A 6 -14.92 -5.46 5.98
CA ILE A 6 -13.65 -4.89 5.53
C ILE A 6 -13.37 -5.22 4.05
N ASP A 7 -13.78 -6.40 3.60
CA ASP A 7 -13.68 -6.80 2.18
C ASP A 7 -14.57 -5.93 1.27
N GLU A 8 -15.82 -5.69 1.67
CA GLU A 8 -16.73 -4.81 0.93
C GLU A 8 -16.18 -3.38 0.90
N TYR A 9 -15.57 -2.92 1.99
CA TYR A 9 -14.91 -1.61 2.04
C TYR A 9 -13.73 -1.54 1.06
N ILE A 10 -12.83 -2.53 1.07
CA ILE A 10 -11.67 -2.59 0.17
C ILE A 10 -12.13 -2.60 -1.28
N GLU A 11 -13.14 -3.40 -1.63
CA GLU A 11 -13.69 -3.48 -2.98
C GLU A 11 -14.27 -2.16 -3.46
N ASN A 12 -15.07 -1.51 -2.60
CA ASN A 12 -15.65 -0.22 -2.91
C ASN A 12 -14.56 0.86 -3.08
N ALA A 13 -13.57 0.89 -2.18
CA ALA A 13 -12.47 1.84 -2.27
C ALA A 13 -11.62 1.61 -3.53
N ALA A 14 -11.29 0.35 -3.84
CA ALA A 14 -10.53 -0.03 -5.03
C ALA A 14 -11.27 0.28 -6.33
N SER A 15 -12.61 0.21 -6.35
CA SER A 15 -13.41 0.55 -7.53
C SER A 15 -13.26 2.00 -8.00
N GLY A 16 -12.86 2.91 -7.08
CA GLY A 16 -12.56 4.30 -7.39
C GLY A 16 -11.13 4.56 -7.86
N ILE A 17 -10.24 3.56 -7.79
CA ILE A 17 -8.83 3.72 -8.16
C ILE A 17 -8.66 3.43 -9.66
N VAL A 18 -8.45 4.51 -10.42
CA VAL A 18 -8.15 4.46 -11.86
C VAL A 18 -6.65 4.68 -12.12
N PRO A 19 -6.12 4.39 -13.32
CA PRO A 19 -4.69 4.55 -13.60
C PRO A 19 -4.14 5.96 -13.31
N GLY A 20 -4.94 7.01 -13.55
CA GLY A 20 -4.56 8.38 -13.19
C GLY A 20 -4.41 8.59 -11.68
N GLU A 21 -5.25 7.95 -10.87
CA GLU A 21 -5.12 7.98 -9.41
C GLU A 21 -3.91 7.18 -8.93
N LEU A 22 -3.59 6.04 -9.55
CA LEU A 22 -2.36 5.30 -9.25
C LEU A 22 -1.11 6.16 -9.53
N GLY A 23 -1.09 6.92 -10.63
CA GLY A 23 -0.03 7.88 -10.91
C GLY A 23 0.07 8.97 -9.84
N ARG A 24 -1.05 9.59 -9.47
CA ARG A 24 -1.10 10.59 -8.38
C ARG A 24 -0.62 10.02 -7.04
N LEU A 25 -0.98 8.78 -6.73
CA LEU A 25 -0.55 8.11 -5.50
C LEU A 25 0.94 7.76 -5.52
N ALA A 26 1.49 7.37 -6.68
CA ALA A 26 2.91 7.17 -6.85
C ALA A 26 3.69 8.48 -6.62
N ASP A 27 3.21 9.61 -7.15
CA ASP A 27 3.82 10.93 -6.93
C ASP A 27 3.79 11.37 -5.46
N LEU A 28 2.80 10.91 -4.69
CA LEU A 28 2.63 11.21 -3.26
C LEU A 28 3.21 10.14 -2.35
N SER A 29 3.80 9.08 -2.90
CA SER A 29 4.12 7.86 -2.17
C SER A 29 5.17 8.05 -1.07
N GLU A 30 6.12 8.98 -1.23
CA GLU A 30 7.10 9.32 -0.20
C GLU A 30 6.45 9.77 1.12
N ARG A 31 5.25 10.39 1.04
CA ARG A 31 4.50 10.85 2.21
C ARG A 31 3.89 9.72 3.03
N LEU A 32 3.83 8.49 2.49
CA LEU A 32 3.38 7.32 3.24
C LEU A 32 4.29 7.07 4.44
N TRP A 33 5.60 7.22 4.25
CA TRP A 33 6.57 7.06 5.33
C TRP A 33 6.40 8.14 6.41
N ASP A 34 6.23 9.40 6.00
CA ASP A 34 6.01 10.52 6.91
C ASP A 34 4.78 10.32 7.81
N LYS A 35 3.71 9.68 7.30
CA LYS A 35 2.51 9.39 8.09
C LYS A 35 2.75 8.32 9.15
N VAL A 36 3.55 7.29 8.85
CA VAL A 36 3.71 6.12 9.75
C VAL A 36 4.96 6.15 10.62
N VAL A 37 5.86 7.11 10.43
CA VAL A 37 7.10 7.21 11.20
C VAL A 37 6.85 7.39 12.71
N ALA A 38 5.73 8.03 13.07
CA ALA A 38 5.30 8.25 14.44
C ALA A 38 4.53 7.07 15.05
N ALA A 39 4.16 6.06 14.26
CA ALA A 39 3.40 4.91 14.77
C ALA A 39 4.26 4.09 15.74
N ASP A 40 3.67 3.69 16.88
CA ASP A 40 4.34 2.84 17.87
C ASP A 40 4.65 1.46 17.25
N PRO A 41 5.94 1.07 17.13
CA PRO A 41 6.32 -0.21 16.55
C PRO A 41 5.94 -1.42 17.42
N VAL A 42 5.64 -1.24 18.71
CA VAL A 42 5.15 -2.33 19.58
C VAL A 42 3.69 -2.62 19.27
N ARG A 43 2.88 -1.57 19.09
CA ARG A 43 1.45 -1.69 18.77
C ARG A 43 1.19 -2.01 17.29
N HIS A 44 1.99 -1.45 16.39
CA HIS A 44 1.84 -1.57 14.93
C HIS A 44 3.13 -2.09 14.26
N PRO A 45 3.56 -3.33 14.56
CA PRO A 45 4.89 -3.83 14.18
C PRO A 45 5.13 -3.96 12.67
N ARG A 46 4.06 -3.95 11.86
CA ARG A 46 4.14 -4.12 10.40
C ARG A 46 3.90 -2.84 9.61
N LEU A 47 3.29 -1.82 10.22
CA LEU A 47 2.74 -0.67 9.50
C LEU A 47 3.81 0.10 8.72
N GLN A 48 4.97 0.33 9.32
CA GLN A 48 6.10 0.98 8.67
C GLN A 48 6.62 0.20 7.45
N ALA A 49 6.79 -1.12 7.60
CA ALA A 49 7.25 -1.98 6.50
C ALA A 49 6.21 -2.04 5.37
N GLN A 50 4.93 -2.10 5.71
CA GLN A 50 3.83 -2.10 4.74
C GLN A 50 3.74 -0.79 3.98
N ALA A 51 3.87 0.36 4.66
CA ALA A 51 3.92 1.66 4.00
C ALA A 51 5.08 1.77 3.01
N ARG A 52 6.26 1.24 3.38
CA ARG A 52 7.43 1.20 2.48
C ARG A 52 7.20 0.29 1.27
N ILE A 53 6.54 -0.86 1.47
CA ILE A 53 6.18 -1.75 0.36
C ILE A 53 5.14 -1.09 -0.55
N LEU A 54 4.14 -0.40 0.00
CA LEU A 54 3.15 0.35 -0.78
C LEU A 54 3.83 1.37 -1.69
N GLU A 55 4.75 2.17 -1.14
CA GLU A 55 5.53 3.13 -1.90
C GLU A 55 6.25 2.47 -3.09
N ILE A 56 7.05 1.44 -2.81
CA ILE A 56 7.83 0.73 -3.84
C ILE A 56 6.92 0.18 -4.94
N LEU A 57 5.85 -0.52 -4.57
CA LEU A 57 4.98 -1.19 -5.53
C LEU A 57 4.18 -0.19 -6.38
N LEU A 58 3.73 0.92 -5.80
CA LEU A 58 3.03 1.96 -6.55
C LEU A 58 3.95 2.59 -7.58
N VAL A 59 5.16 3.00 -7.18
CA VAL A 59 6.15 3.61 -8.07
C VAL A 59 6.60 2.65 -9.18
N GLU A 60 6.78 1.38 -8.87
CA GLU A 60 7.23 0.39 -9.86
C GLU A 60 6.14 0.08 -10.90
N TYR A 61 4.89 -0.11 -10.45
CA TYR A 61 3.87 -0.74 -11.30
C TYR A 61 2.79 0.22 -11.83
N HIS A 62 2.69 1.46 -11.35
CA HIS A 62 1.62 2.37 -11.83
C HIS A 62 1.69 2.62 -13.35
N SER A 63 2.89 2.81 -13.89
CA SER A 63 3.11 3.12 -15.31
C SER A 63 2.83 1.94 -16.24
N SER A 64 2.91 0.71 -15.73
CA SER A 64 2.71 -0.53 -16.47
C SER A 64 1.36 -1.19 -16.20
N TYR A 65 0.44 -0.52 -15.50
CA TYR A 65 -0.86 -1.07 -15.08
C TYR A 65 -1.60 -1.85 -16.17
N GLY A 66 -1.72 -1.28 -17.38
CA GLY A 66 -2.44 -1.92 -18.49
C GLY A 66 -1.79 -3.19 -19.04
N ALA A 67 -0.51 -3.44 -18.73
CA ALA A 67 0.22 -4.64 -19.14
C ALA A 67 0.24 -5.73 -18.06
N LEU A 68 -0.24 -5.44 -16.85
CA LEU A 68 -0.32 -6.41 -15.76
C LEU A 68 -1.42 -7.45 -16.01
N SER A 69 -1.28 -8.65 -15.44
CA SER A 69 -2.37 -9.63 -15.38
C SER A 69 -3.55 -9.10 -14.55
N ALA A 70 -4.75 -9.66 -14.74
CA ALA A 70 -5.95 -9.22 -14.02
C ALA A 70 -5.77 -9.25 -12.49
N ASP A 71 -5.14 -10.30 -11.95
CA ASP A 71 -4.88 -10.42 -10.51
C ASP A 71 -3.90 -9.34 -10.01
N LYS A 72 -2.89 -9.00 -10.81
CA LYS A 72 -1.93 -7.92 -10.50
C LYS A 72 -2.55 -6.54 -10.60
N GLN A 73 -3.42 -6.32 -11.59
CA GLN A 73 -4.20 -5.09 -11.70
C GLN A 73 -5.10 -4.92 -10.48
N ARG A 74 -5.81 -5.97 -10.07
CA ARG A 74 -6.65 -5.99 -8.86
C ARG A 74 -5.82 -5.69 -7.61
N ALA A 75 -4.69 -6.37 -7.43
CA ALA A 75 -3.82 -6.12 -6.29
C ALA A 75 -3.32 -4.68 -6.28
N LEU A 76 -2.93 -4.11 -7.43
CA LEU A 76 -2.43 -2.74 -7.48
C LEU A 76 -3.51 -1.70 -7.14
N VAL A 77 -4.77 -1.90 -7.55
CA VAL A 77 -5.85 -0.97 -7.16
C VAL A 77 -6.25 -1.11 -5.68
N GLU A 78 -6.21 -2.32 -5.12
CA GLU A 78 -6.45 -2.53 -3.68
C GLU A 78 -5.31 -1.92 -2.83
N LEU A 79 -4.06 -2.06 -3.26
CA LEU A 79 -2.91 -1.37 -2.64
C LEU A 79 -2.99 0.15 -2.81
N GLY A 80 -3.43 0.64 -3.96
CA GLY A 80 -3.72 2.04 -4.20
C GLY A 80 -4.80 2.58 -3.26
N ALA A 81 -5.85 1.81 -2.99
CA ALA A 81 -6.88 2.17 -2.03
C ALA A 81 -6.32 2.27 -0.59
N ALA A 82 -5.45 1.33 -0.18
CA ALA A 82 -4.77 1.39 1.11
C ALA A 82 -3.87 2.63 1.24
N ALA A 83 -3.09 2.94 0.20
CA ALA A 83 -2.25 4.13 0.17
C ALA A 83 -3.09 5.42 0.19
N ALA A 84 -4.19 5.47 -0.57
CA ALA A 84 -5.11 6.60 -0.58
C ALA A 84 -5.76 6.82 0.80
N TYR A 85 -6.06 5.74 1.53
CA TYR A 85 -6.58 5.81 2.89
C TYR A 85 -5.55 6.41 3.84
N LEU A 86 -4.32 5.88 3.83
CA LEU A 86 -3.24 6.35 4.69
C LEU A 86 -2.86 7.81 4.42
N LEU A 87 -2.92 8.24 3.15
CA LEU A 87 -2.62 9.62 2.72
C LEU A 87 -3.79 10.59 2.90
N LYS A 88 -4.96 10.14 3.35
CA LYS A 88 -6.13 10.99 3.49
C LYS A 88 -5.85 12.03 4.59
N GLY A 89 -5.62 13.28 4.19
CA GLY A 89 -5.39 14.42 5.10
C GLY A 89 -6.63 14.90 5.87
N TYR A 90 -7.57 13.99 6.16
CA TYR A 90 -8.75 14.25 6.98
C TYR A 90 -8.86 13.09 7.97
N ASP A 91 -8.25 13.27 9.14
CA ASP A 91 -8.63 12.52 10.31
C ASP A 91 -10.07 12.93 10.67
N VAL A 92 -10.97 11.94 10.75
CA VAL A 92 -12.33 12.16 11.30
C VAL A 92 -12.27 12.49 12.80
N ILE A 93 -11.09 12.36 13.41
CA ILE A 93 -10.78 12.66 14.80
C ILE A 93 -9.71 13.77 14.81
N PRO A 94 -9.91 14.90 15.51
CA PRO A 94 -8.90 15.95 15.60
C PRO A 94 -7.53 15.40 16.02
N ASP A 95 -6.45 15.97 15.49
CA ASP A 95 -5.02 15.63 15.74
C ASP A 95 -4.59 15.69 17.24
N GLU A 96 -5.52 15.96 18.14
CA GLU A 96 -5.33 16.15 19.58
C GLU A 96 -5.37 14.83 20.37
N VAL A 97 -5.57 13.68 19.71
CA VAL A 97 -5.50 12.33 20.33
C VAL A 97 -4.56 11.42 19.53
N GLU A 98 -3.29 11.43 19.92
CA GLU A 98 -2.11 11.00 19.15
C GLU A 98 -1.96 9.49 18.87
N GLU A 99 -2.95 8.63 19.16
CA GLU A 99 -2.77 7.17 19.08
C GLU A 99 -3.94 6.35 18.50
N ILE A 100 -5.12 6.92 18.29
CA ILE A 100 -6.31 6.14 17.83
C ILE A 100 -6.31 5.94 16.31
N GLY A 101 -5.73 6.87 15.53
CA GLY A 101 -5.77 6.82 14.06
C GLY A 101 -5.02 5.63 13.45
N PHE A 102 -3.92 5.20 14.06
CA PHE A 102 -3.08 4.13 13.51
C PHE A 102 -3.65 2.72 13.67
N ASP A 103 -4.59 2.49 14.61
CA ASP A 103 -5.25 1.19 14.75
C ASP A 103 -6.07 0.85 13.51
N ASP A 104 -6.86 1.82 13.02
CA ASP A 104 -7.69 1.66 11.83
C ASP A 104 -6.83 1.55 10.55
N ASP A 105 -5.78 2.36 10.45
CA ASP A 105 -4.81 2.29 9.35
C ASP A 105 -4.14 0.92 9.30
N ALA A 106 -3.60 0.44 10.42
CA ALA A 106 -2.93 -0.85 10.50
C ALA A 106 -3.89 -1.99 10.16
N PHE A 107 -5.13 -1.95 10.67
CA PHE A 107 -6.13 -2.96 10.39
C PHE A 107 -6.48 -3.04 8.89
N LEU A 108 -6.74 -1.90 8.25
CA LEU A 108 -7.05 -1.86 6.82
C LEU A 108 -5.86 -2.33 5.97
N ILE A 109 -4.66 -1.83 6.26
CA ILE A 109 -3.45 -2.16 5.52
C ILE A 109 -3.13 -3.65 5.69
N ASP A 110 -3.24 -4.21 6.89
CA ASP A 110 -3.08 -5.65 7.12
C ASP A 110 -4.07 -6.48 6.32
N ALA A 111 -5.34 -6.06 6.23
CA ALA A 111 -6.36 -6.75 5.45
C ALA A 111 -6.01 -6.75 3.95
N VAL A 112 -5.62 -5.59 3.39
CA VAL A 112 -5.20 -5.47 1.98
C VAL A 112 -3.96 -6.32 1.70
N PHE A 113 -2.94 -6.28 2.58
CA PHE A 113 -1.74 -7.10 2.42
C PHE A 113 -2.03 -8.59 2.52
N SER A 114 -2.92 -9.00 3.43
CA SER A 114 -3.29 -10.41 3.61
C SER A 114 -4.04 -10.93 2.38
N ARG A 115 -4.97 -10.14 1.84
CA ARG A 115 -5.76 -10.46 0.66
C ARG A 115 -4.92 -10.55 -0.62
N ASN A 116 -3.88 -9.72 -0.74
CA ASN A 116 -3.01 -9.66 -1.91
C ASN A 116 -1.65 -10.35 -1.72
N ARG A 117 -1.50 -11.12 -0.63
CA ARG A 117 -0.23 -11.77 -0.25
C ARG A 117 0.47 -12.49 -1.41
N PRO A 118 -0.19 -13.37 -2.20
CA PRO A 118 0.51 -14.11 -3.25
C PRO A 118 1.15 -13.20 -4.30
N VAL A 119 0.46 -12.12 -4.68
CA VAL A 119 0.94 -11.15 -5.68
C VAL A 119 2.08 -10.30 -5.10
N ILE A 120 1.96 -9.87 -3.85
CA ILE A 120 3.01 -9.10 -3.16
C ILE A 120 4.28 -9.94 -3.00
N GLU A 121 4.16 -11.19 -2.58
CA GLU A 121 5.29 -12.12 -2.43
C GLU A 121 5.98 -12.37 -3.79
N GLU A 122 5.21 -12.50 -4.87
CA GLU A 122 5.74 -12.64 -6.23
C GLU A 122 6.56 -11.40 -6.64
N TRP A 123 6.01 -10.18 -6.46
CA TRP A 123 6.69 -8.94 -6.79
C TRP A 123 7.97 -8.72 -5.97
N ILE A 124 7.93 -9.00 -4.66
CA ILE A 124 9.10 -8.89 -3.79
C ILE A 124 10.18 -9.89 -4.23
N SER A 125 9.81 -11.14 -4.50
CA SER A 125 10.75 -12.18 -4.94
C SER A 125 11.43 -11.79 -6.25
N SER A 126 10.65 -11.37 -7.25
CA SER A 126 11.17 -10.93 -8.55
C SER A 126 12.13 -9.73 -8.43
N ARG A 127 11.83 -8.79 -7.53
CA ARG A 127 12.70 -7.64 -7.26
C ARG A 127 14.01 -8.06 -6.58
N LEU A 128 13.95 -8.96 -5.60
CA LEU A 128 15.13 -9.47 -4.91
C LEU A 128 16.06 -10.21 -5.88
N GLU A 129 15.50 -11.08 -6.74
CA GLU A 129 16.25 -11.77 -7.80
C GLU A 129 16.95 -10.79 -8.73
N SER A 130 16.24 -9.75 -9.17
CA SER A 130 16.79 -8.69 -10.03
C SER A 130 17.91 -7.92 -9.33
N SER A 131 17.71 -7.53 -8.08
CA SER A 131 18.73 -6.82 -7.28
C SER A 131 19.99 -7.65 -7.08
N ILE A 132 19.85 -8.95 -6.78
CA ILE A 132 20.98 -9.87 -6.63
C ILE A 132 21.74 -10.00 -7.95
N ALA A 133 21.03 -10.21 -9.06
CA ALA A 133 21.64 -10.30 -10.38
C ALA A 133 22.43 -9.02 -10.73
N THR A 134 21.86 -7.84 -10.49
CA THR A 134 22.56 -6.57 -10.72
C THR A 134 23.80 -6.45 -9.85
N SER A 135 23.75 -6.77 -8.56
CA SER A 135 24.91 -6.69 -7.67
C SER A 135 26.02 -7.69 -8.01
N LEU A 136 25.68 -8.88 -8.49
CA LEU A 136 26.67 -9.92 -8.85
C LEU A 136 27.38 -9.66 -10.18
N PHE A 137 26.72 -8.98 -11.12
CA PHE A 137 27.20 -8.81 -12.48
C PHE A 137 27.44 -7.35 -12.90
N ALA A 138 27.30 -6.39 -11.97
CA ALA A 138 27.72 -5.01 -12.22
C ALA A 138 29.24 -4.97 -12.45
N GLN A 139 29.66 -4.54 -13.64
CA GLN A 139 31.08 -4.28 -13.91
C GLN A 139 31.54 -3.07 -13.11
N SER A 140 32.62 -3.24 -12.35
CA SER A 140 33.29 -2.20 -11.55
C SER A 140 33.80 -1.03 -12.40
#